data_AF-A0A259DG66-F1
#
_entry.id   AF-A0A259DG66-F1
#
_cell.length_a   1.000
_cell.length_b   1.000
_cell.length_c   1.000
_cell.angle_alpha   90.00
_cell.angle_beta   90.00
_cell.angle_gamma   90.00
#
_symmetry.space_group_name_H-M   'P 1'
#
loop_
_entity.id
_entity.type
_entity.pdbx_description
1 polymer ?
#
loop_
_entity_poly.entity_id
_entity_poly.type
_entity_poly.pdbx_seq_one_letter_code
_entity_poly.pdbx_strand_id
1 'polypeptide(L)'
;MRPTFFAVLGLVVSSAGFAPASLAAPASAKDESALQQAGVYKVAIQPGVSLDDAAESMRLRANALNLKLVAELPLSKQVEANTGKPQRVTTIFEFCDAVTAKDLIDQSLNFAIYVPCRIALVEDAKGQGWLIMIDINVEEFAKANKLSPDLKARIQKVRDGLDEIIRAGSKGDL
;
A
#
# COMPACT_ATOMS: atom_id res chain seq x y z
N MET A 1 -83.66 -14.98 5.44
CA MET A 1 -83.03 -13.98 6.33
C MET A 1 -81.58 -13.87 5.95
N ARG A 2 -81.12 -12.70 5.50
CA ARG A 2 -79.70 -12.40 5.26
C ARG A 2 -78.95 -12.42 6.59
N PRO A 3 -77.70 -12.90 6.60
CA PRO A 3 -76.67 -12.10 7.24
C PRO A 3 -75.49 -11.84 6.31
N THR A 4 -75.14 -10.58 6.31
CA THR A 4 -73.95 -9.93 5.81
C THR A 4 -72.68 -10.57 6.37
N PHE A 5 -71.77 -11.02 5.50
CA PHE A 5 -70.37 -11.24 5.88
C PHE A 5 -69.52 -10.10 5.35
N PHE A 6 -68.84 -9.47 6.30
CA PHE A 6 -67.96 -8.32 6.15
C PHE A 6 -66.81 -8.60 5.18
N ALA A 7 -66.57 -7.65 4.26
CA ALA A 7 -65.36 -7.57 3.48
C ALA A 7 -64.18 -7.20 4.40
N VAL A 8 -63.22 -8.12 4.57
CA VAL A 8 -61.92 -7.80 5.15
C VAL A 8 -61.04 -7.27 4.04
N LEU A 9 -60.89 -5.96 4.01
CA LEU A 9 -59.96 -5.22 3.16
C LEU A 9 -58.53 -5.59 3.61
N GLY A 10 -57.88 -6.48 2.86
CA GLY A 10 -56.47 -6.83 3.07
C GLY A 10 -55.58 -5.64 2.77
N LEU A 11 -55.12 -4.95 3.82
CA LEU A 11 -54.09 -3.93 3.72
C LEU A 11 -52.74 -4.63 3.56
N VAL A 12 -52.31 -4.83 2.32
CA VAL A 12 -50.94 -5.26 2.00
C VAL A 12 -50.01 -4.11 2.38
N VAL A 13 -49.42 -4.20 3.57
CA VAL A 13 -48.31 -3.32 3.98
C VAL A 13 -47.10 -3.73 3.16
N SER A 14 -46.94 -3.07 2.01
CA SER A 14 -45.72 -3.10 1.23
C SER A 14 -44.58 -2.56 2.08
N SER A 15 -43.77 -3.44 2.65
CA SER A 15 -42.47 -3.11 3.23
C SER A 15 -41.51 -2.74 2.10
N ALA A 16 -41.66 -1.53 1.57
CA ALA A 16 -40.67 -0.91 0.69
C ALA A 16 -39.39 -0.70 1.51
N GLY A 17 -38.29 -1.25 0.99
CA GLY A 17 -37.03 -1.40 1.69
C GLY A 17 -36.43 -0.09 2.18
N PHE A 18 -36.02 -0.09 3.44
CA PHE A 18 -34.95 0.76 3.93
C PHE A 18 -33.63 0.22 3.40
N ALA A 19 -33.15 0.74 2.28
CA ALA A 19 -31.73 0.73 1.97
C ALA A 19 -31.15 2.06 2.48
N PRO A 20 -30.19 2.08 3.42
CA PRO A 20 -29.42 3.29 3.63
C PRO A 20 -28.50 3.42 2.41
N ALA A 21 -28.87 4.34 1.50
CA ALA A 21 -27.95 4.83 0.51
C ALA A 21 -26.74 5.41 1.27
N SER A 22 -25.60 4.74 1.18
CA SER A 22 -24.33 5.25 1.68
C SER A 22 -24.04 6.56 0.95
N LEU A 23 -24.28 7.68 1.62
CA LEU A 23 -23.82 9.01 1.21
C LEU A 23 -22.31 9.09 1.49
N ALA A 24 -21.51 8.29 0.79
CA ALA A 24 -20.13 8.66 0.57
C ALA A 24 -20.16 9.70 -0.56
N ALA A 25 -19.86 10.96 -0.23
CA ALA A 25 -19.64 11.97 -1.26
C ALA A 25 -18.55 11.48 -2.23
N PRO A 26 -18.66 11.76 -3.55
CA PRO A 26 -17.56 11.45 -4.46
C PRO A 26 -16.31 12.18 -3.97
N ALA A 27 -15.22 11.42 -3.75
CA ALA A 27 -13.92 11.99 -3.43
C ALA A 27 -13.61 13.09 -4.46
N SER A 28 -13.25 14.28 -3.99
CA SER A 28 -12.98 15.41 -4.88
C SER A 28 -11.67 15.12 -5.63
N ALA A 29 -11.55 15.53 -6.89
CA ALA A 29 -10.35 15.32 -7.72
C ALA A 29 -9.03 15.85 -7.11
N LYS A 30 -9.10 16.61 -6.01
CA LYS A 30 -7.94 17.03 -5.22
C LYS A 30 -7.30 15.89 -4.42
N ASP A 31 -8.09 14.89 -4.03
CA ASP A 31 -7.65 13.73 -3.25
C ASP A 31 -6.90 12.69 -4.11
N GLU A 32 -7.08 12.70 -5.43
CA GLU A 32 -6.35 11.84 -6.36
C GLU A 32 -4.91 12.31 -6.67
N SER A 33 -4.54 13.53 -6.26
CA SER A 33 -3.30 14.16 -6.72
C SER A 33 -2.02 13.47 -6.21
N ALA A 34 -2.09 12.76 -5.08
CA ALA A 34 -0.91 12.10 -4.50
C ALA A 34 -0.46 10.86 -5.29
N LEU A 35 -1.38 10.16 -5.97
CA LEU A 35 -1.04 9.03 -6.85
C LEU A 35 -0.67 9.47 -8.27
N GLN A 36 -1.17 10.62 -8.72
CA GLN A 36 -0.87 11.17 -10.06
C GLN A 36 0.59 11.64 -10.20
N GLN A 37 1.29 11.85 -9.07
CA GLN A 37 2.69 12.29 -9.00
C GLN A 37 3.66 11.14 -8.64
N ALA A 38 3.15 9.91 -8.56
CA ALA A 38 3.87 8.74 -8.13
C ALA A 38 4.10 7.78 -9.31
N GLY A 39 5.36 7.50 -9.62
CA GLY A 39 5.76 6.48 -10.58
C GLY A 39 5.87 5.10 -9.95
N VAL A 40 5.93 4.06 -10.78
CA VAL A 40 6.25 2.70 -10.35
C VAL A 40 7.71 2.41 -10.72
N TYR A 41 8.55 2.16 -9.72
CA TYR A 41 9.92 1.73 -9.91
C TYR A 41 10.02 0.21 -9.76
N LYS A 42 10.59 -0.46 -10.76
CA LYS A 42 10.72 -1.92 -10.82
C LYS A 42 12.17 -2.31 -11.09
N VAL A 43 12.69 -3.26 -10.32
CA VAL A 43 14.02 -3.82 -10.50
C VAL A 43 13.92 -5.34 -10.50
N ALA A 44 14.52 -5.99 -11.50
CA ALA A 44 14.63 -7.44 -11.51
C ALA A 44 15.69 -7.89 -10.50
N ILE A 45 15.43 -9.00 -9.81
CA ILE A 45 16.45 -9.68 -9.01
C ILE A 45 17.46 -10.34 -9.95
N GLN A 46 18.75 -10.16 -9.67
CA GLN A 46 19.82 -10.63 -10.54
C GLN A 46 19.94 -12.16 -10.56
N PRO A 47 20.45 -12.74 -11.66
CA PRO A 47 20.72 -14.17 -11.72
C PRO A 47 21.62 -14.62 -10.56
N GLY A 48 21.25 -15.72 -9.90
CA GLY A 48 22.01 -16.30 -8.79
C GLY A 48 21.62 -15.77 -7.40
N VAL A 49 20.77 -14.75 -7.30
CA VAL A 49 20.23 -14.24 -6.04
C VAL A 49 18.87 -14.90 -5.77
N SER A 50 18.72 -15.56 -4.62
CA SER A 50 17.43 -16.14 -4.23
C SER A 50 16.45 -15.06 -3.73
N LEU A 51 15.15 -15.35 -3.72
CA LEU A 51 14.15 -14.41 -3.19
C LEU A 51 14.36 -14.15 -1.69
N ASP A 52 14.86 -15.13 -0.94
CA ASP A 52 15.17 -15.00 0.48
C ASP A 52 16.43 -14.15 0.69
N ASP A 53 17.47 -14.32 -0.13
CA ASP A 53 18.67 -13.47 -0.09
C ASP A 53 18.34 -12.03 -0.45
N ALA A 54 17.46 -11.82 -1.44
CA ALA A 54 16.97 -10.50 -1.81
C ALA A 54 16.20 -9.84 -0.65
N ALA A 55 15.32 -10.59 0.01
CA ALA A 55 14.60 -10.11 1.19
C ALA A 55 15.57 -9.74 2.32
N GLU A 56 16.55 -10.59 2.61
CA GLU A 56 17.51 -10.35 3.67
C GLU A 56 18.43 -9.16 3.38
N SER A 57 18.90 -9.03 2.15
CA SER A 57 19.68 -7.88 1.68
C SER A 57 18.91 -6.57 1.88
N MET A 58 17.61 -6.54 1.57
CA MET A 58 16.77 -5.38 1.87
C MET A 58 16.72 -5.07 3.36
N ARG A 59 16.54 -6.08 4.23
CA ARG A 59 16.50 -5.88 5.69
C ARG A 59 17.82 -5.33 6.24
N LEU A 60 18.94 -5.87 5.79
CA LEU A 60 20.27 -5.47 6.24
C LEU A 60 20.59 -4.05 5.78
N ARG A 61 20.33 -3.72 4.51
CA ARG A 61 20.50 -2.37 3.97
C ARG A 61 19.59 -1.37 4.68
N ALA A 62 18.34 -1.72 4.91
CA ALA A 62 17.37 -0.90 5.63
C ALA A 62 17.83 -0.56 7.06
N ASN A 63 18.38 -1.55 7.77
CA ASN A 63 18.96 -1.35 9.10
C ASN A 63 20.16 -0.40 9.08
N ALA A 64 21.08 -0.54 8.11
CA ALA A 64 22.24 0.33 7.97
C ALA A 64 21.85 1.79 7.71
N LEU A 65 20.74 2.02 7.03
CA LEU A 65 20.21 3.35 6.69
C LEU A 65 19.27 3.94 7.74
N ASN A 66 18.98 3.20 8.82
CA ASN A 66 17.96 3.52 9.82
C ASN A 66 16.54 3.71 9.22
N LEU A 67 16.26 3.00 8.12
CA LEU A 67 14.93 2.87 7.52
C LEU A 67 14.32 1.54 7.94
N LYS A 68 14.01 1.40 9.23
CA LYS A 68 13.73 0.10 9.85
C LYS A 68 12.55 -0.60 9.20
N LEU A 69 12.65 -1.93 9.09
CA LEU A 69 11.52 -2.78 8.77
C LEU A 69 10.50 -2.73 9.90
N VAL A 70 9.26 -2.35 9.58
CA VAL A 70 8.16 -2.24 10.55
C VAL A 70 7.07 -3.28 10.33
N ALA A 71 6.95 -3.83 9.12
CA ALA A 71 6.04 -4.94 8.84
C ALA A 71 6.49 -5.76 7.63
N GLU A 72 6.12 -7.04 7.65
CA GLU A 72 6.16 -7.93 6.49
C GLU A 72 4.77 -8.54 6.29
N LEU A 73 4.26 -8.44 5.07
CA LEU A 73 2.93 -8.93 4.69
C LEU A 73 3.11 -10.05 3.66
N PRO A 74 3.20 -11.33 4.09
CA PRO A 74 3.43 -12.47 3.20
C PRO A 74 2.14 -12.88 2.48
N LEU A 75 1.69 -12.06 1.53
CA LEU A 75 0.40 -12.21 0.84
C LEU A 75 0.23 -13.59 0.18
N SER A 76 1.28 -14.08 -0.51
CA SER A 76 1.28 -15.41 -1.14
C SER A 76 0.98 -16.54 -0.14
N LYS A 77 1.59 -16.51 1.04
CA LYS A 77 1.33 -17.49 2.12
C LYS A 77 -0.11 -17.41 2.63
N GLN A 78 -0.65 -16.19 2.76
CA GLN A 78 -2.04 -16.01 3.17
C GLN A 78 -3.02 -16.56 2.13
N VAL A 79 -2.75 -16.35 0.84
CA VAL A 79 -3.57 -16.89 -0.25
C VAL A 79 -3.48 -18.41 -0.29
N GLU A 80 -2.29 -18.99 -0.12
CA GLU A 80 -2.11 -20.45 -0.03
C GLU A 80 -2.89 -21.04 1.15
N ALA A 81 -2.79 -20.45 2.34
CA ALA A 81 -3.54 -20.89 3.52
C ALA A 81 -5.06 -20.86 3.31
N ASN A 82 -5.58 -19.86 2.59
CA ASN A 82 -7.00 -19.70 2.34
C ASN A 82 -7.53 -20.61 1.22
N THR A 83 -6.68 -20.99 0.27
CA THR A 83 -7.11 -21.70 -0.96
C THR A 83 -6.64 -23.16 -1.02
N GLY A 84 -5.66 -23.53 -0.21
CA GLY A 84 -4.98 -24.83 -0.27
C GLY A 84 -4.14 -25.02 -1.54
N LYS A 85 -3.88 -23.96 -2.31
CA LYS A 85 -3.17 -24.02 -3.59
C LYS A 85 -1.81 -23.33 -3.47
N PRO A 86 -0.71 -23.96 -3.95
CA PRO A 86 0.59 -23.32 -4.02
C PRO A 86 0.53 -21.97 -4.73
N GLN A 87 1.22 -20.96 -4.19
CA GLN A 87 1.29 -19.63 -4.75
C GLN A 87 2.73 -19.27 -5.12
N ARG A 88 2.90 -18.51 -6.21
CA ARG A 88 4.16 -17.81 -6.48
C ARG A 88 4.42 -16.79 -5.37
N VAL A 89 5.68 -16.52 -5.08
CA VAL A 89 6.04 -15.61 -3.99
C VAL A 89 5.48 -14.21 -4.24
N THR A 90 4.83 -13.67 -3.23
CA THR A 90 4.42 -12.27 -3.13
C THR A 90 4.46 -11.88 -1.67
N THR A 91 5.36 -10.98 -1.32
CA THR A 91 5.54 -10.42 0.02
C THR A 91 5.71 -8.92 -0.09
N ILE A 92 5.01 -8.17 0.76
CA ILE A 92 5.16 -6.71 0.85
C ILE A 92 5.97 -6.42 2.11
N PHE A 93 7.05 -5.67 1.95
CA PHE A 93 7.88 -5.17 3.02
C PHE A 93 7.57 -3.71 3.27
N GLU A 94 7.44 -3.32 4.54
CA GLU A 94 7.20 -1.95 4.96
C GLU A 94 8.41 -1.42 5.74
N PHE A 95 9.06 -0.39 5.18
CA PHE A 95 10.24 0.28 5.74
C PHE A 95 9.89 1.70 6.17
N CYS A 96 10.46 2.17 7.28
CA CYS A 96 10.04 3.44 7.88
C CYS A 96 11.17 4.22 8.55
N ASP A 97 11.22 5.53 8.27
CA ASP A 97 11.73 6.53 9.22
C ASP A 97 10.54 7.03 10.06
N ALA A 98 10.43 6.54 11.29
CA ALA A 98 9.23 6.77 12.12
C ALA A 98 8.98 8.25 12.44
N VAL A 99 10.03 9.06 12.58
CA VAL A 99 9.91 10.49 12.89
C VAL A 99 9.39 11.24 11.67
N THR A 100 9.95 10.96 10.49
CA THR A 100 9.51 11.56 9.23
C THR A 100 8.07 11.16 8.89
N ALA A 101 7.70 9.90 9.14
CA ALA A 101 6.32 9.44 8.97
C ALA A 101 5.35 10.17 9.91
N LYS A 102 5.72 10.37 11.17
CA LYS A 102 4.91 11.13 12.14
C LYS A 102 4.72 12.58 11.69
N ASP A 103 5.79 13.25 11.27
CA ASP A 103 5.74 14.64 10.82
C ASP A 103 4.87 14.80 9.56
N LEU A 104 4.90 13.81 8.65
CA LEU A 104 3.99 13.76 7.52
C LEU A 104 2.54 13.64 7.99
N ILE A 105 2.23 12.70 8.88
CA ILE A 105 0.86 12.54 9.42
C ILE A 105 0.37 13.82 10.12
N ASP A 106 1.26 14.53 10.81
CA ASP A 106 0.92 15.81 11.46
C ASP A 106 0.66 16.94 10.45
N GLN A 107 1.31 16.91 9.28
CA GLN A 107 1.00 17.83 8.17
C GLN A 107 -0.40 17.56 7.62
N SER A 108 -0.80 16.29 7.52
CA SER A 108 -2.14 15.88 7.13
C SER A 108 -2.40 14.43 7.50
N LEU A 109 -3.54 14.16 8.14
CA LEU A 109 -3.96 12.79 8.48
C LEU A 109 -4.04 11.87 7.25
N ASN A 110 -4.25 12.43 6.05
CA ASN A 110 -4.26 11.67 4.81
C ASN A 110 -2.91 10.98 4.52
N PHE A 111 -1.80 11.43 5.10
CA PHE A 111 -0.52 10.76 4.92
C PHE A 111 -0.45 9.38 5.59
N ALA A 112 -1.34 9.06 6.54
CA ALA A 112 -1.37 7.78 7.23
C ALA A 112 -1.61 6.57 6.29
N ILE A 113 -2.18 6.78 5.10
CA ILE A 113 -2.37 5.70 4.10
C ILE A 113 -1.16 5.52 3.16
N TYR A 114 -0.24 6.49 3.12
CA TYR A 114 0.93 6.50 2.25
C TYR A 114 2.23 6.10 2.97
N VAL A 115 2.21 6.05 4.30
CA VAL A 115 3.30 5.53 5.13
C VAL A 115 2.84 4.23 5.82
N PRO A 116 3.74 3.27 6.11
CA PRO A 116 5.17 3.25 5.77
C PRO A 116 5.46 3.03 4.29
N CYS A 117 6.72 3.20 3.89
CA CYS A 117 7.16 3.00 2.51
C CYS A 117 7.19 1.51 2.16
N ARG A 118 6.62 1.14 1.01
CA ARG A 118 6.42 -0.27 0.61
C ARG A 118 7.35 -0.71 -0.52
N ILE A 119 7.96 -1.87 -0.36
CA ILE A 119 8.64 -2.61 -1.45
C ILE A 119 8.01 -4.00 -1.54
N ALA A 120 7.46 -4.34 -2.71
CA ALA A 120 6.91 -5.66 -2.99
C ALA A 120 7.98 -6.56 -3.63
N LEU A 121 8.18 -7.75 -3.07
CA LEU A 121 8.92 -8.86 -3.65
C LEU A 121 7.93 -9.80 -4.33
N VAL A 122 8.04 -9.95 -5.65
CA VAL A 122 7.09 -10.70 -6.46
C VAL A 122 7.81 -11.63 -7.41
N GLU A 123 7.39 -12.90 -7.46
CA GLU A 123 7.78 -13.83 -8.49
C GLU A 123 6.76 -13.82 -9.64
N ASP A 124 7.22 -13.55 -10.86
CA ASP A 124 6.37 -13.51 -12.03
C ASP A 124 6.06 -14.90 -12.61
N ALA A 125 5.28 -14.94 -13.69
CA ALA A 125 4.88 -16.20 -14.32
C ALA A 125 6.00 -17.01 -14.97
N LYS A 126 7.19 -16.43 -15.14
CA LYS A 126 8.37 -17.07 -15.68
C LYS A 126 9.37 -17.47 -14.59
N GLY A 127 9.03 -17.24 -13.32
CA GLY A 127 9.92 -17.47 -12.17
C GLY A 127 10.94 -16.34 -11.94
N GLN A 128 10.82 -15.20 -12.64
CA GLN A 128 11.69 -14.05 -12.38
C GLN A 128 11.21 -13.32 -11.12
N GLY A 129 12.13 -13.10 -10.19
CA GLY A 129 11.92 -12.25 -9.01
C GLY A 129 11.98 -10.77 -9.35
N TRP A 130 11.05 -9.98 -8.81
CA TRP A 130 10.96 -8.54 -8.99
C TRP A 130 10.86 -7.86 -7.64
N LEU A 131 11.52 -6.71 -7.53
CA LEU A 131 11.29 -5.75 -6.46
C LEU A 131 10.58 -4.53 -7.05
N ILE A 132 9.50 -4.11 -6.42
CA ILE A 132 8.60 -3.07 -6.95
C ILE A 132 8.25 -2.10 -5.84
N MET A 133 8.43 -0.80 -6.08
CA MET A 133 8.03 0.25 -5.15
C MET A 133 7.40 1.43 -5.87
N ILE A 134 6.71 2.26 -5.10
CA ILE A 134 6.33 3.60 -5.55
C ILE A 134 7.58 4.47 -5.48
N ASP A 135 7.84 5.25 -6.54
CA ASP A 135 8.84 6.31 -6.54
C ASP A 135 8.14 7.65 -6.77
N ILE A 136 8.59 8.68 -6.05
CA ILE A 136 7.96 10.00 -6.08
C ILE A 136 8.96 11.05 -6.52
N ASN A 137 8.48 12.06 -7.25
CA ASN A 137 9.23 13.30 -7.40
C ASN A 137 9.10 14.12 -6.11
N VAL A 138 10.15 14.15 -5.30
CA VAL A 138 10.14 14.82 -3.98
C VAL A 138 9.94 16.32 -4.11
N GLU A 139 10.42 16.97 -5.17
CA GLU A 139 10.20 18.40 -5.40
C GLU A 139 8.72 18.70 -5.62
N GLU A 140 8.11 17.96 -6.54
CA GLU A 140 6.70 18.12 -6.87
C GLU A 140 5.81 17.77 -5.68
N PHE A 141 6.12 16.67 -4.99
CA PHE A 141 5.42 16.25 -3.78
C PHE A 141 5.51 17.32 -2.67
N ALA A 142 6.70 17.85 -2.42
CA ALA A 142 6.89 18.88 -1.40
C ALA A 142 6.15 20.16 -1.74
N LYS A 143 6.17 20.58 -3.01
CA LYS A 143 5.45 21.76 -3.50
C LYS A 143 3.93 21.59 -3.38
N ALA A 144 3.40 20.44 -3.81
CA ALA A 144 1.97 20.15 -3.76
C ALA A 144 1.43 20.15 -2.33
N ASN A 145 2.22 19.64 -1.38
CA ASN A 145 1.82 19.49 0.02
C ASN A 145 2.33 20.62 0.93
N LYS A 146 2.97 21.65 0.35
CA LYS A 146 3.52 22.82 1.06
C LYS A 146 4.42 22.42 2.23
N LEU A 147 5.29 21.44 2.00
CA LEU A 147 6.18 20.92 3.03
C LEU A 147 7.27 21.94 3.38
N SER A 148 7.73 21.91 4.64
CA SER A 148 8.89 22.69 5.05
C SER A 148 10.16 22.18 4.33
N PRO A 149 11.20 23.04 4.16
CA PRO A 149 12.47 22.62 3.58
C PRO A 149 13.10 21.42 4.31
N ASP A 150 13.00 21.40 5.65
CA ASP A 150 13.55 20.33 6.47
C ASP A 150 12.83 19.01 6.24
N LEU A 151 11.49 19.03 6.18
CA LEU A 151 10.70 17.82 5.93
C LEU A 151 10.93 17.30 4.52
N LYS A 152 11.01 18.18 3.52
CA LYS A 152 11.40 17.84 2.14
C LYS A 152 12.77 17.13 2.11
N ALA A 153 13.77 17.66 2.81
CA ALA A 153 15.11 17.06 2.85
C ALA A 153 15.10 15.66 3.49
N ARG A 154 14.31 15.46 4.57
CA ARG A 154 14.13 14.14 5.17
C ARG A 154 13.45 13.15 4.21
N ILE A 155 12.41 13.58 3.50
CA ILE A 155 11.73 12.74 2.51
C ILE A 155 12.67 12.36 1.36
N GLN A 156 13.50 13.29 0.89
CA GLN A 156 14.52 13.00 -0.10
C GLN A 156 15.48 11.90 0.39
N LYS A 157 15.96 12.02 1.63
CA LYS A 157 16.80 11.00 2.26
C LYS A 157 16.10 9.64 2.37
N VAL A 158 14.82 9.62 2.73
CA VAL A 158 14.03 8.37 2.77
C VAL A 158 13.93 7.75 1.38
N ARG A 159 13.58 8.55 0.36
CA ARG A 159 13.47 8.08 -1.04
C ARG A 159 14.79 7.50 -1.54
N ASP A 160 15.91 8.17 -1.28
CA ASP A 160 17.22 7.70 -1.72
C ASP A 160 17.64 6.43 -0.97
N GLY A 161 17.32 6.34 0.32
CA GLY A 161 17.53 5.11 1.07
C GLY A 161 16.67 3.94 0.59
N LEU A 162 15.44 4.18 0.11
CA LEU A 162 14.62 3.14 -0.52
C LEU A 162 15.22 2.67 -1.85
N ASP A 163 15.80 3.59 -2.65
CA ASP A 163 16.54 3.22 -3.87
C ASP A 163 17.78 2.38 -3.54
N GLU A 164 18.48 2.65 -2.44
CA GLU A 164 19.55 1.78 -1.97
C GLU A 164 19.04 0.39 -1.53
N ILE A 165 17.97 0.34 -0.75
CA ILE A 165 17.36 -0.93 -0.27
C ILE A 165 16.94 -1.80 -1.44
N ILE A 166 16.20 -1.26 -2.40
CA ILE A 166 15.69 -2.04 -3.54
C ILE A 166 16.84 -2.52 -4.45
N ARG A 167 17.91 -1.74 -4.59
CA ARG A 167 19.10 -2.16 -5.35
C ARG A 167 19.90 -3.23 -4.61
N ALA A 168 20.06 -3.12 -3.29
CA ALA A 168 20.70 -4.15 -2.48
C ALA A 168 19.95 -5.48 -2.59
N GLY A 169 18.62 -5.44 -2.46
CA GLY A 169 17.77 -6.61 -2.69
C GLY A 169 17.90 -7.22 -4.08
N SER A 170 17.97 -6.38 -5.13
CA SER A 170 18.15 -6.86 -6.51
C SER A 170 19.47 -7.60 -6.71
N LYS A 171 20.55 -7.13 -6.06
CA LYS A 171 21.91 -7.67 -6.21
C LYS A 171 22.27 -8.77 -5.23
N GLY A 172 21.52 -8.91 -4.13
CA GLY A 172 21.92 -9.76 -3.01
C GLY A 172 23.10 -9.18 -2.22
N ASP A 173 23.28 -7.86 -2.24
CA ASP A 173 24.37 -7.16 -1.55
C ASP A 173 23.93 -6.71 -0.15
N LEU A 174 24.89 -6.62 0.78
CA LEU A 174 24.71 -5.86 2.04
C LEU A 174 24.52 -4.37 1.73
#